data_AF-A0A5B8MI73-F1
#
_entry.id   AF-A0A5B8MI73-F1
#
_cell.length_a   1.000
_cell.length_b   1.000
_cell.length_c   1.000
_cell.angle_alpha   90.00
_cell.angle_beta   90.00
_cell.angle_gamma   90.00
#
_symmetry.space_group_name_H-M   'P 1'
#
loop_
_entity.id
_entity.type
_entity.pdbx_description
1 polymer ?
#
loop_
_entity_poly.entity_id
_entity_poly.type
_entity_poly.pdbx_seq_one_letter_code
_entity_poly.pdbx_strand_id
1 'polypeptide(L)'
;MFTVLYGEGTFMGVSLGATVLSYLKIARVYYVLCIAFGLLAFIPERVMSLLPRSVPVLRNILNNSVGRGKTYDERSAKELGRGSFLISRLLSASVPKKWFAHLYHVAVFNTFLHLCLLCLSLACQPEATTVGKLLGTVEHRNTLLALACLQIHVSRRLYENYFVHVHSEEGRMQLVGYVFGLLYYVFLPATFYTETVAGNTSSILDASGALSSTCDLNWSSWWLGDFVGTVKGTDIALLALFFFGNVMQYQSHAMLASLRSKGGRGSGEGKRTYKIPKGFWFTYCSNPHYLAEIVLYLAFITLSNSWSQSTVILMTMVVMNLTLSATMTHKYYKEKFKTYPTKRYAIFPGIV
;
A
#
# COMPACT_ATOMS: atom_id res chain seq x y z
N MET A 1 -10.68 -10.18 -50.64
CA MET A 1 -10.22 -11.35 -49.87
C MET A 1 -8.85 -11.02 -49.31
N PHE A 2 -8.80 -10.31 -48.18
CA PHE A 2 -7.54 -10.02 -47.48
C PHE A 2 -7.56 -10.83 -46.18
N THR A 3 -6.86 -11.96 -46.22
CA THR A 3 -6.65 -12.81 -45.05
C THR A 3 -5.50 -12.18 -44.26
N VAL A 4 -5.82 -11.43 -43.20
CA VAL A 4 -4.83 -11.01 -42.22
C VAL A 4 -4.59 -12.20 -41.28
N LEU A 5 -3.42 -12.82 -41.41
CA LEU A 5 -2.95 -13.84 -40.48
C LEU A 5 -2.70 -13.19 -39.12
N TYR A 6 -3.60 -13.42 -38.17
CA TYR A 6 -3.38 -13.07 -36.77
C TYR A 6 -2.33 -14.01 -36.20
N GLY A 7 -1.14 -13.48 -35.93
CA GLY A 7 -0.14 -14.18 -35.12
C GLY A 7 -0.64 -14.31 -33.68
N GLU A 8 -0.58 -15.53 -33.14
CA GLU A 8 -0.79 -15.83 -31.73
C GLU A 8 -0.03 -14.82 -30.87
N GLY A 9 -0.71 -14.20 -29.90
CA GLY A 9 -0.19 -13.15 -29.03
C GLY A 9 0.98 -13.64 -28.17
N THR A 10 2.16 -13.73 -28.77
CA THR A 10 3.41 -14.17 -28.16
C THR A 10 4.38 -13.00 -28.18
N PHE A 11 4.39 -12.20 -27.11
CA PHE A 11 5.51 -11.29 -26.89
C PHE A 11 6.65 -12.10 -26.27
N MET A 12 7.68 -12.43 -27.06
CA MET A 12 8.83 -13.29 -26.67
C MET A 12 8.49 -14.74 -26.26
N GLY A 13 7.50 -15.38 -26.88
CA GLY A 13 7.21 -16.82 -26.68
C GLY A 13 6.66 -17.22 -25.31
N VAL A 14 6.29 -16.25 -24.47
CA VAL A 14 5.61 -16.47 -23.19
C VAL A 14 4.17 -15.99 -23.31
N SER A 15 3.19 -16.82 -22.92
CA SER A 15 1.79 -16.40 -22.93
C SER A 15 1.54 -15.28 -21.90
N LEU A 16 0.64 -14.36 -22.23
CA LEU A 16 0.33 -13.23 -21.37
C LEU A 16 -0.33 -13.70 -20.06
N GLY A 17 -1.10 -14.78 -20.12
CA GLY A 17 -1.67 -15.47 -18.97
C GLY A 17 -0.61 -16.09 -18.05
N ALA A 18 0.42 -16.73 -18.60
CA ALA A 18 1.55 -17.24 -17.82
C ALA A 18 2.30 -16.12 -17.07
N THR A 19 2.35 -14.93 -17.68
CA THR A 19 2.93 -13.72 -17.05
C THR A 19 2.10 -13.25 -15.86
N VAL A 20 0.76 -13.25 -15.95
CA VAL A 20 -0.12 -12.90 -14.82
C VAL A 20 0.04 -13.85 -13.65
N LEU A 21 0.07 -15.16 -13.89
CA LEU A 21 0.26 -16.15 -12.83
C LEU A 21 1.63 -15.99 -12.15
N SER A 22 2.66 -15.67 -12.93
CA SER A 22 4.00 -15.38 -12.41
C SER A 22 3.99 -14.12 -11.55
N TYR A 23 3.31 -13.07 -11.98
CA TYR A 23 3.13 -11.83 -11.20
C TYR A 23 2.45 -12.08 -9.85
N LEU A 24 1.38 -12.90 -9.80
CA LEU A 24 0.72 -13.26 -8.54
C LEU A 24 1.63 -14.03 -7.59
N LYS A 25 2.45 -14.97 -8.12
CA LYS A 25 3.43 -15.72 -7.32
C LYS A 25 4.52 -14.80 -6.76
N ILE A 26 5.05 -13.90 -7.58
CA ILE A 26 6.07 -12.93 -7.17
C ILE A 26 5.53 -11.99 -6.08
N ALA A 27 4.27 -11.54 -6.22
CA ALA A 27 3.62 -10.72 -5.20
C ALA A 27 3.59 -11.42 -3.83
N ARG A 28 3.21 -12.71 -3.79
CA ARG A 28 3.21 -13.50 -2.54
C ARG A 28 4.61 -13.58 -1.91
N VAL A 29 5.64 -13.87 -2.71
CA VAL A 29 7.03 -13.92 -2.25
C VAL A 29 7.47 -12.57 -1.70
N TYR A 30 7.16 -11.48 -2.40
CA TYR A 30 7.48 -10.12 -1.97
C TYR A 30 6.94 -9.81 -0.56
N TYR A 31 5.68 -10.12 -0.27
CA TYR A 31 5.09 -9.83 1.03
C TYR A 31 5.66 -10.70 2.16
N VAL A 32 5.97 -11.98 1.88
CA VAL A 32 6.68 -12.84 2.84
C VAL A 32 8.06 -12.27 3.17
N LEU A 33 8.81 -11.84 2.15
CA LEU A 33 10.10 -11.18 2.34
C LEU A 33 9.97 -9.88 3.15
N CYS A 34 8.92 -9.09 2.94
CA CYS A 34 8.67 -7.89 3.72
C CYS A 34 8.38 -8.17 5.19
N ILE A 35 7.64 -9.25 5.50
CA ILE A 35 7.43 -9.68 6.90
C ILE A 35 8.76 -10.10 7.51
N ALA A 36 9.50 -11.00 6.84
CA ALA A 36 10.80 -11.46 7.33
C ALA A 36 11.77 -10.30 7.56
N PHE A 37 11.80 -9.34 6.64
CA PHE A 37 12.60 -8.13 6.78
C PHE A 37 12.13 -7.27 7.94
N GLY A 38 10.82 -7.06 8.11
CA GLY A 38 10.27 -6.27 9.21
C GLY A 38 10.46 -6.89 10.60
N LEU A 39 10.55 -8.23 10.69
CA LEU A 39 10.86 -8.92 11.94
C LEU A 39 12.24 -8.54 12.51
N LEU A 40 13.17 -8.07 11.66
CA LEU A 40 14.46 -7.55 12.11
C LEU A 40 14.32 -6.36 13.08
N ALA A 41 13.23 -5.59 13.00
CA ALA A 41 12.99 -4.48 13.91
C ALA A 41 12.81 -4.93 15.37
N PHE A 42 12.29 -6.13 15.58
CA PHE A 42 11.94 -6.66 16.91
C PHE A 42 13.09 -7.43 17.57
N ILE A 43 14.22 -7.63 16.88
CA ILE A 43 15.39 -8.29 17.46
C ILE A 43 15.98 -7.39 18.57
N PRO A 44 16.14 -7.87 19.82
CA PRO A 44 16.73 -7.06 20.89
C PRO A 44 18.18 -6.66 20.57
N GLU A 45 18.62 -5.47 20.99
CA GLU A 45 20.00 -4.99 20.75
C GLU A 45 21.07 -5.94 21.31
N ARG A 46 20.77 -6.62 22.43
CA ARG A 46 21.66 -7.63 23.04
C ARG A 46 21.92 -8.84 22.13
N VAL A 47 20.94 -9.20 21.30
CA VAL A 47 21.07 -10.29 20.33
C VAL A 47 21.76 -9.76 19.07
N MET A 48 21.49 -8.51 18.69
CA MET A 48 22.07 -7.85 17.52
C MET A 48 23.61 -7.83 17.56
N SER A 49 24.21 -7.69 18.74
CA SER A 49 25.68 -7.74 18.91
C SER A 49 26.30 -9.12 18.68
N LEU A 50 25.50 -10.19 18.68
CA LEU A 50 25.97 -11.56 18.45
C LEU A 50 25.83 -11.99 16.97
N LEU A 51 25.15 -11.18 16.16
CA LEU A 51 24.85 -11.52 14.77
C LEU A 51 25.91 -10.99 13.80
N PRO A 52 26.04 -11.60 12.60
CA PRO A 52 26.99 -11.13 11.59
C PRO A 52 26.66 -9.71 11.17
N ARG A 53 27.69 -8.96 10.77
CA ARG A 53 27.62 -7.53 10.41
C ARG A 53 26.53 -7.18 9.37
N SER A 54 26.11 -8.13 8.54
CA SER A 54 25.00 -7.97 7.61
C SER A 54 23.66 -7.67 8.29
N VAL A 55 23.38 -8.25 9.47
CA VAL A 55 22.07 -8.09 10.14
C VAL A 55 21.88 -6.68 10.71
N PRO A 56 22.85 -6.08 11.44
CA PRO A 56 22.74 -4.68 11.86
C PRO A 56 22.60 -3.70 10.68
N VAL A 57 23.28 -3.97 9.55
CA VAL A 57 23.14 -3.18 8.32
C VAL A 57 21.71 -3.26 7.78
N LEU A 58 21.15 -4.47 7.66
CA LEU A 58 19.77 -4.68 7.20
C LEU A 58 18.75 -4.04 8.14
N ARG A 59 18.94 -4.13 9.47
CA ARG A 59 18.08 -3.46 10.45
C ARG A 59 18.15 -1.94 10.33
N ASN A 60 19.34 -1.37 10.10
CA ASN A 60 19.46 0.07 9.88
C ASN A 60 18.72 0.50 8.62
N ILE A 61 18.82 -0.27 7.53
CA ILE A 61 18.03 -0.05 6.31
C ILE A 61 16.53 -0.12 6.63
N LEU A 62 16.07 -1.14 7.35
CA LEU A 62 14.66 -1.23 7.74
C LEU A 62 14.22 0.01 8.53
N ASN A 63 14.92 0.35 9.60
CA ASN A 63 14.56 1.46 10.48
C ASN A 63 14.56 2.80 9.72
N ASN A 64 15.51 3.02 8.81
CA ASN A 64 15.58 4.23 7.98
C ASN A 64 14.58 4.24 6.82
N SER A 65 14.15 3.06 6.34
CA SER A 65 13.09 2.92 5.34
C SER A 65 11.71 3.20 5.93
N VAL A 66 11.46 2.68 7.12
CA VAL A 66 10.22 2.91 7.89
C VAL A 66 10.22 4.31 8.52
N GLY A 67 11.41 4.82 8.86
CA GLY A 67 11.62 6.13 9.45
C GLY A 67 11.36 7.28 8.46
N ARG A 68 10.42 8.17 8.79
CA ARG A 68 10.03 9.26 7.89
C ARG A 68 10.78 10.56 8.18
N GLY A 69 11.93 10.77 7.55
CA GLY A 69 12.69 12.03 7.47
C GLY A 69 13.30 12.49 8.80
N LYS A 70 12.48 12.71 9.85
CA LYS A 70 12.92 13.19 11.17
C LYS A 70 13.43 12.08 12.10
N THR A 71 13.14 10.83 11.77
CA THR A 71 13.59 9.64 12.49
C THR A 71 14.70 8.92 11.72
N TYR A 72 15.31 9.59 10.73
CA TYR A 72 16.42 9.04 9.98
C TYR A 72 17.67 9.03 10.86
N ASP A 73 18.28 7.86 11.02
CA ASP A 73 19.46 7.66 11.85
C ASP A 73 20.73 7.72 10.98
N GLU A 74 21.18 8.95 10.71
CA GLU A 74 22.41 9.21 9.95
C GLU A 74 23.67 8.71 10.68
N ARG A 75 23.65 8.73 12.01
CA ARG A 75 24.82 8.39 12.82
C ARG A 75 25.14 6.91 12.71
N SER A 76 24.15 6.06 12.96
CA SER A 76 24.32 4.61 12.83
C SER A 76 24.64 4.20 11.39
N ALA A 77 24.06 4.89 10.40
CA ALA A 77 24.39 4.65 9.00
C ALA A 77 25.88 4.92 8.67
N LYS A 78 26.44 6.03 9.19
CA LYS A 78 27.86 6.36 9.02
C LYS A 78 28.78 5.37 9.74
N GLU A 79 28.42 4.98 10.97
CA GLU A 79 29.21 4.04 11.76
C GLU A 79 29.26 2.65 11.09
N LEU A 80 28.11 2.12 10.66
CA LEU A 80 28.02 0.82 9.97
C LEU A 80 28.68 0.82 8.59
N GLY A 81 28.69 1.96 7.90
CA GLY A 81 29.35 2.14 6.60
C GLY A 81 30.88 2.23 6.65
N ARG A 82 31.50 2.38 7.83
CA ARG A 82 32.97 2.50 7.94
C ARG A 82 33.67 1.24 7.43
N GLY A 83 34.64 1.42 6.53
CA GLY A 83 35.43 0.32 5.98
C GLY A 83 34.83 -0.42 4.79
N SER A 84 33.67 0.01 4.27
CA SER A 84 33.15 -0.48 2.98
C SER A 84 32.47 0.63 2.20
N PHE A 85 33.03 0.98 1.04
CA PHE A 85 32.47 2.00 0.16
C PHE A 85 31.05 1.66 -0.29
N LEU A 86 30.79 0.38 -0.63
CA LEU A 86 29.49 -0.09 -1.09
C LEU A 86 28.42 0.02 0.00
N ILE A 87 28.71 -0.42 1.22
CA ILE A 87 27.76 -0.36 2.34
C ILE A 87 27.46 1.10 2.71
N SER A 88 28.48 1.95 2.76
CA SER A 88 28.30 3.39 3.03
C SER A 88 27.39 4.06 1.98
N ARG A 89 27.60 3.75 0.70
CA ARG A 89 26.79 4.30 -0.40
C ARG A 89 25.35 3.78 -0.36
N LEU A 90 25.15 2.49 -0.03
CA LEU A 90 23.82 1.90 0.14
C LEU A 90 23.05 2.55 1.30
N LEU A 91 23.70 2.73 2.46
CA LEU A 91 23.08 3.29 3.66
C LEU A 91 22.78 4.80 3.54
N SER A 92 23.58 5.54 2.78
CA SER A 92 23.40 6.97 2.54
C SER A 92 22.50 7.29 1.33
N ALA A 93 22.19 6.31 0.49
CA ALA A 93 21.34 6.50 -0.68
C ALA A 93 19.94 6.95 -0.27
N SER A 94 19.56 8.15 -0.71
CA SER A 94 18.28 8.76 -0.39
C SER A 94 17.70 9.52 -1.58
N VAL A 95 16.38 9.66 -1.60
CA VAL A 95 15.62 10.39 -2.63
C VAL A 95 14.89 11.59 -2.01
N PRO A 96 14.58 12.63 -2.80
CA PRO A 96 13.75 13.74 -2.33
C PRO A 96 12.37 13.25 -1.87
N LYS A 97 11.88 13.76 -0.74
CA LYS A 97 10.57 13.37 -0.20
C LYS A 97 9.40 13.75 -1.13
N LYS A 98 9.58 14.74 -2.01
CA LYS A 98 8.59 15.11 -3.04
C LYS A 98 8.29 13.94 -4.00
N TRP A 99 9.23 13.01 -4.20
CA TRP A 99 9.04 11.81 -5.02
C TRP A 99 8.06 10.80 -4.42
N PHE A 100 7.59 11.03 -3.19
CA PHE A 100 6.53 10.21 -2.60
C PHE A 100 5.23 10.23 -3.43
N ALA A 101 5.01 11.24 -4.26
CA ALA A 101 3.92 11.27 -5.25
C ALA A 101 4.00 10.12 -6.27
N HIS A 102 5.21 9.67 -6.65
CA HIS A 102 5.39 8.60 -7.64
C HIS A 102 4.76 7.28 -7.18
N LEU A 103 4.85 6.99 -5.89
CA LEU A 103 4.24 5.79 -5.30
C LEU A 103 2.72 5.76 -5.54
N TYR A 104 2.06 6.91 -5.37
CA TYR A 104 0.62 7.02 -5.57
C TYR A 104 0.22 7.06 -7.04
N HIS A 105 1.06 7.60 -7.93
CA HIS A 105 0.84 7.47 -9.38
C HIS A 105 0.85 6.02 -9.83
N VAL A 106 1.89 5.27 -9.42
CA VAL A 106 1.97 3.84 -9.69
C VAL A 106 0.76 3.13 -9.11
N ALA A 107 0.37 3.44 -7.88
CA ALA A 107 -0.80 2.84 -7.23
C ALA A 107 -2.11 3.07 -8.00
N VAL A 108 -2.38 4.32 -8.39
CA VAL A 108 -3.59 4.71 -9.13
C VAL A 108 -3.63 4.05 -10.50
N PHE A 109 -2.53 4.11 -11.25
CA PHE A 109 -2.46 3.53 -12.60
C PHE A 109 -2.57 2.01 -12.56
N ASN A 110 -1.81 1.36 -11.68
CA ASN A 110 -1.78 -0.10 -11.57
C ASN A 110 -3.13 -0.65 -11.09
N THR A 111 -3.75 -0.03 -10.09
CA THR A 111 -5.08 -0.46 -9.59
C THR A 111 -6.15 -0.26 -10.66
N PHE A 112 -6.09 0.84 -11.42
CA PHE A 112 -7.01 1.09 -12.52
C PHE A 112 -6.86 0.07 -13.64
N LEU A 113 -5.61 -0.29 -14.01
CA LEU A 113 -5.36 -1.35 -14.99
C LEU A 113 -5.97 -2.69 -14.55
N HIS A 114 -5.78 -3.07 -13.29
CA HIS A 114 -6.37 -4.29 -12.73
C HIS A 114 -7.91 -4.26 -12.70
N LEU A 115 -8.53 -3.10 -12.43
CA LEU A 115 -9.97 -2.91 -12.55
C LEU A 115 -10.47 -3.13 -13.98
N CYS A 116 -9.80 -2.54 -14.97
CA CYS A 116 -10.14 -2.73 -16.38
C CYS A 116 -10.04 -4.20 -16.80
N LEU A 117 -8.96 -4.88 -16.39
CA LEU A 117 -8.76 -6.31 -16.66
C LEU A 117 -9.84 -7.17 -16.01
N LEU A 118 -10.28 -6.83 -14.79
CA LEU A 118 -11.34 -7.56 -14.09
C LEU A 118 -12.70 -7.37 -14.77
N CYS A 119 -13.02 -6.14 -15.19
CA CYS A 119 -14.25 -5.85 -15.94
C CYS A 119 -14.27 -6.60 -17.28
N LEU A 120 -13.14 -6.65 -17.98
CA LEU A 120 -12.99 -7.47 -19.18
C LEU A 120 -13.13 -8.96 -18.86
N SER A 121 -12.56 -9.41 -17.74
CA SER A 121 -12.66 -10.80 -17.27
C SER A 121 -14.11 -11.25 -17.10
N LEU A 122 -14.95 -10.37 -16.57
CA LEU A 122 -16.39 -10.59 -16.40
C LEU A 122 -17.17 -10.65 -17.72
N ALA A 123 -16.84 -9.77 -18.67
CA ALA A 123 -17.55 -9.67 -19.94
C ALA A 123 -17.35 -10.88 -20.87
N CYS A 124 -16.29 -11.67 -20.67
CA CYS A 124 -15.89 -12.75 -21.57
C CYS A 124 -16.08 -14.16 -20.96
N GLN A 125 -17.12 -14.40 -20.15
CA GLN A 125 -17.43 -15.71 -19.54
C GLN A 125 -18.64 -16.46 -20.17
N PRO A 126 -18.69 -16.74 -21.49
CA PRO A 126 -19.88 -17.34 -22.10
C PRO A 126 -20.10 -18.82 -21.74
N GLU A 127 -19.04 -19.60 -21.52
CA GLU A 127 -19.10 -21.08 -21.48
C GLU A 127 -19.20 -21.72 -20.07
N ALA A 128 -19.15 -20.94 -18.99
CA ALA A 128 -19.20 -21.50 -17.64
C ALA A 128 -20.58 -22.10 -17.27
N THR A 129 -20.59 -23.18 -16.49
CA THR A 129 -21.82 -23.76 -15.90
C THR A 129 -22.54 -22.73 -15.03
N THR A 130 -23.84 -22.86 -14.77
CA THR A 130 -24.60 -21.91 -13.94
C THR A 130 -23.95 -21.70 -12.56
N VAL A 131 -23.44 -22.77 -11.95
CA VAL A 131 -22.72 -22.71 -10.67
C VAL A 131 -21.34 -22.06 -10.82
N GLY A 132 -20.60 -22.35 -11.89
CA GLY A 132 -19.31 -21.71 -12.19
C GLY A 132 -19.46 -20.22 -12.49
N LYS A 133 -20.52 -19.82 -13.19
CA LYS A 133 -20.90 -18.42 -13.41
C LYS A 133 -21.22 -17.74 -12.09
N LEU A 134 -21.98 -18.39 -11.20
CA LEU A 134 -22.34 -17.83 -9.89
C LEU A 134 -21.14 -17.69 -8.94
N LEU A 135 -20.28 -18.71 -8.84
CA LEU A 135 -19.07 -18.64 -8.02
C LEU A 135 -18.09 -17.62 -8.59
N GLY A 136 -17.93 -17.61 -9.92
CA GLY A 136 -17.17 -16.60 -10.64
C GLY A 136 -17.68 -15.20 -10.34
N THR A 137 -18.98 -14.93 -10.47
CA THR A 137 -19.54 -13.59 -10.23
C THR A 137 -19.37 -13.15 -8.78
N VAL A 138 -19.50 -14.03 -7.79
CA VAL A 138 -19.27 -13.71 -6.38
C VAL A 138 -17.79 -13.36 -6.10
N GLU A 139 -16.84 -14.16 -6.60
CA GLU A 139 -15.42 -13.87 -6.42
C GLU A 139 -14.97 -12.63 -7.19
N HIS A 140 -15.45 -12.43 -8.41
CA HIS A 140 -15.17 -11.23 -9.19
C HIS A 140 -15.78 -10.00 -8.54
N ARG A 141 -17.01 -10.07 -8.01
CA ARG A 141 -17.63 -8.99 -7.23
C ARG A 141 -16.75 -8.62 -6.03
N ASN A 142 -16.30 -9.62 -5.28
CA ASN A 142 -15.44 -9.42 -4.12
C ASN A 142 -14.14 -8.70 -4.49
N THR A 143 -13.43 -9.20 -5.51
CA THR A 143 -12.20 -8.56 -6.01
C THR A 143 -12.49 -7.16 -6.56
N LEU A 144 -13.63 -6.96 -7.24
CA LEU A 144 -14.05 -5.65 -7.76
C LEU A 144 -14.27 -4.65 -6.62
N LEU A 145 -14.98 -5.04 -5.55
CA LEU A 145 -15.19 -4.20 -4.37
C LEU A 145 -13.86 -3.82 -3.70
N ALA A 146 -12.94 -4.78 -3.52
CA ALA A 146 -11.61 -4.51 -2.99
C ALA A 146 -10.84 -3.51 -3.85
N LEU A 147 -10.75 -3.76 -5.16
CA LEU A 147 -10.01 -2.90 -6.08
C LEU A 147 -10.65 -1.53 -6.25
N ALA A 148 -11.99 -1.42 -6.20
CA ALA A 148 -12.69 -0.14 -6.24
C ALA A 148 -12.42 0.67 -4.96
N CYS A 149 -12.51 0.05 -3.78
CA CYS A 149 -12.14 0.69 -2.52
C CYS A 149 -10.67 1.11 -2.54
N LEU A 150 -9.78 0.24 -3.02
CA LEU A 150 -8.37 0.55 -3.16
C LEU A 150 -8.15 1.74 -4.10
N GLN A 151 -8.82 1.78 -5.26
CA GLN A 151 -8.75 2.87 -6.23
C GLN A 151 -9.15 4.21 -5.60
N ILE A 152 -10.27 4.23 -4.88
CA ILE A 152 -10.74 5.42 -4.15
C ILE A 152 -9.68 5.85 -3.12
N HIS A 153 -9.16 4.90 -2.34
CA HIS A 153 -8.15 5.16 -1.33
C HIS A 153 -6.88 5.77 -1.95
N VAL A 154 -6.28 5.12 -2.95
CA VAL A 154 -5.00 5.57 -3.55
C VAL A 154 -5.16 6.87 -4.34
N SER A 155 -6.32 7.10 -4.96
CA SER A 155 -6.62 8.37 -5.64
C SER A 155 -6.72 9.53 -4.64
N ARG A 156 -7.39 9.33 -3.51
CA ARG A 156 -7.39 10.32 -2.41
C ARG A 156 -5.97 10.55 -1.88
N ARG A 157 -5.17 9.50 -1.71
CA ARG A 157 -3.78 9.65 -1.22
C ARG A 157 -2.91 10.43 -2.20
N LEU A 158 -3.12 10.25 -3.51
CA LEU A 158 -2.49 11.07 -4.55
C LEU A 158 -2.91 12.54 -4.44
N TYR A 159 -4.21 12.80 -4.31
CA TYR A 159 -4.75 14.14 -4.09
C TYR A 159 -4.14 14.80 -2.85
N GLU A 160 -4.15 14.11 -1.70
CA GLU A 160 -3.55 14.60 -0.46
C GLU A 160 -2.07 14.92 -0.64
N ASN A 161 -1.34 14.12 -1.41
CA ASN A 161 0.08 14.36 -1.65
C ASN A 161 0.34 15.70 -2.35
N TYR A 162 -0.48 16.04 -3.34
CA TYR A 162 -0.35 17.28 -4.09
C TYR A 162 -0.90 18.50 -3.36
N PHE A 163 -2.07 18.37 -2.73
CA PHE A 163 -2.83 19.52 -2.27
C PHE A 163 -2.83 19.71 -0.75
N VAL A 164 -2.60 18.65 0.03
CA VAL A 164 -2.64 18.71 1.49
C VAL A 164 -1.24 18.65 2.10
N HIS A 165 -0.38 17.76 1.61
CA HIS A 165 0.93 17.54 2.20
C HIS A 165 1.92 18.67 1.89
N VAL A 166 2.37 19.35 2.96
CA VAL A 166 3.46 20.31 2.87
C VAL A 166 4.81 19.59 2.98
N HIS A 167 5.46 19.35 1.85
CA HIS A 167 6.78 18.73 1.80
C HIS A 167 7.89 19.74 2.20
N SER A 168 8.95 19.25 2.86
CA SER A 168 10.16 20.05 3.11
C SER A 168 11.13 19.85 1.96
N GLU A 169 11.79 20.91 1.51
CA GLU A 169 12.74 20.83 0.39
C GLU A 169 13.96 19.97 0.72
N GLU A 170 14.43 20.06 1.97
CA GLU A 170 15.50 19.23 2.53
C GLU A 170 15.03 17.84 2.96
N GLY A 171 13.73 17.54 2.89
CA GLY A 171 13.20 16.26 3.34
C GLY A 171 13.70 15.12 2.45
N ARG A 172 14.42 14.17 3.03
CA ARG A 172 14.89 12.95 2.34
C ARG A 172 14.17 11.69 2.86
N MET A 173 14.13 10.67 2.01
CA MET A 173 13.67 9.31 2.32
C MET A 173 14.70 8.31 1.79
N GLN A 174 14.90 7.19 2.49
CA GLN A 174 15.88 6.19 2.05
C GLN A 174 15.50 5.58 0.69
N LEU A 175 16.49 5.38 -0.19
CA LEU A 175 16.27 4.83 -1.53
C LEU A 175 15.72 3.40 -1.49
N VAL A 176 16.22 2.57 -0.60
CA VAL A 176 15.73 1.19 -0.45
C VAL A 176 14.25 1.21 -0.07
N GLY A 177 13.87 1.99 0.95
CA GLY A 177 12.47 2.17 1.34
C GLY A 177 11.60 2.74 0.22
N TYR A 178 12.13 3.62 -0.63
CA TYR A 178 11.45 4.11 -1.83
C TYR A 178 11.14 2.98 -2.83
N VAL A 179 12.12 2.12 -3.13
CA VAL A 179 11.95 0.99 -4.05
C VAL A 179 10.96 -0.04 -3.48
N PHE A 180 11.07 -0.39 -2.19
CA PHE A 180 10.06 -1.23 -1.53
C PHE A 180 8.67 -0.59 -1.59
N GLY A 181 8.56 0.73 -1.38
CA GLY A 181 7.30 1.45 -1.52
C GLY A 181 6.69 1.38 -2.92
N LEU A 182 7.51 1.44 -3.97
CA LEU A 182 7.04 1.26 -5.35
C LEU A 182 6.56 -0.17 -5.60
N LEU A 183 7.38 -1.16 -5.23
CA LEU A 183 7.02 -2.59 -5.39
C LEU A 183 5.76 -2.94 -4.61
N TYR A 184 5.55 -2.34 -3.43
CA TYR A 184 4.32 -2.49 -2.67
C TYR A 184 3.08 -2.13 -3.50
N TYR A 185 3.08 -0.97 -4.17
CA TYR A 185 1.93 -0.54 -4.98
C TYR A 185 1.82 -1.27 -6.33
N VAL A 186 2.92 -1.81 -6.84
CA VAL A 186 2.90 -2.73 -7.99
C VAL A 186 2.20 -4.04 -7.59
N PHE A 187 2.48 -4.62 -6.43
CA PHE A 187 1.93 -5.93 -6.04
C PHE A 187 0.63 -5.88 -5.24
N LEU A 188 0.19 -4.70 -4.80
CA LEU A 188 -0.99 -4.56 -3.94
C LEU A 188 -2.29 -5.09 -4.57
N PRO A 189 -2.65 -4.74 -5.82
CA PRO A 189 -3.85 -5.29 -6.45
C PRO A 189 -3.85 -6.82 -6.57
N ALA A 190 -2.68 -7.43 -6.78
CA ALA A 190 -2.50 -8.88 -6.90
C ALA A 190 -3.05 -9.67 -5.70
N THR A 191 -2.99 -9.07 -4.50
CA THR A 191 -3.38 -9.75 -3.26
C THR A 191 -4.88 -10.08 -3.19
N PHE A 192 -5.71 -9.40 -4.00
CA PHE A 192 -7.16 -9.59 -4.04
C PHE A 192 -7.63 -10.58 -5.11
N TYR A 193 -6.70 -11.12 -5.92
CA TYR A 193 -7.02 -12.13 -6.91
C TYR A 193 -7.16 -13.50 -6.25
N THR A 194 -8.33 -14.12 -6.41
CA THR A 194 -8.53 -15.55 -6.13
C THR A 194 -7.96 -16.38 -7.28
N GLU A 195 -7.81 -17.69 -7.06
CA GLU A 195 -7.31 -18.59 -8.11
C GLU A 195 -8.26 -18.64 -9.31
N THR A 196 -9.58 -18.61 -9.07
CA THR A 196 -10.60 -18.53 -10.12
C THR A 196 -10.51 -17.22 -10.90
N VAL A 197 -10.44 -16.06 -10.22
CA VAL A 197 -10.33 -14.76 -10.88
C VAL A 197 -9.02 -14.66 -11.68
N ALA A 198 -7.92 -15.19 -11.14
CA ALA A 198 -6.65 -15.26 -11.83
C ALA A 198 -6.69 -16.14 -13.09
N GLY A 199 -7.29 -17.33 -12.97
CA GLY A 199 -7.48 -18.26 -14.09
C GLY A 199 -8.28 -17.62 -15.22
N ASN A 200 -9.43 -17.03 -14.88
CA ASN A 200 -10.31 -16.34 -15.83
C ASN A 200 -9.61 -15.15 -16.51
N THR A 201 -8.87 -14.35 -15.75
CA THR A 201 -8.11 -13.23 -16.32
C THR A 201 -7.02 -13.75 -17.27
N SER A 202 -6.32 -14.82 -16.88
CA SER A 202 -5.22 -15.38 -17.68
C SER A 202 -5.69 -15.97 -19.01
N SER A 203 -6.81 -16.71 -19.01
CA SER A 203 -7.35 -17.32 -20.22
C SER A 203 -7.80 -16.28 -21.24
N ILE A 204 -8.35 -15.16 -20.78
CA ILE A 204 -8.79 -14.05 -21.66
C ILE A 204 -7.60 -13.32 -22.26
N LEU A 205 -6.54 -13.11 -21.48
CA LEU A 205 -5.33 -12.48 -21.98
C LEU A 205 -4.62 -13.33 -23.04
N ASP A 206 -4.69 -14.66 -22.93
CA ASP A 206 -4.19 -15.58 -23.94
C ASP A 206 -5.12 -15.70 -25.16
N ALA A 207 -6.43 -15.52 -24.96
CA ALA A 207 -7.43 -15.48 -26.03
C ALA A 207 -7.54 -14.11 -26.73
N SER A 208 -6.66 -13.15 -26.44
CA SER A 208 -6.75 -11.74 -26.86
C SER A 208 -6.77 -11.50 -28.38
N GLY A 209 -6.40 -12.48 -29.21
CA GLY A 209 -6.62 -12.46 -30.66
C GLY A 209 -8.08 -12.65 -31.11
N ALA A 210 -8.97 -13.16 -30.24
CA ALA A 210 -10.37 -13.48 -30.50
C ALA A 210 -11.36 -12.67 -29.64
N LEU A 211 -10.91 -11.56 -29.03
CA LEU A 211 -11.66 -10.79 -28.04
C LEU A 211 -13.01 -10.24 -28.55
N SER A 212 -13.17 -10.03 -29.86
CA SER A 212 -14.41 -9.50 -30.45
C SER A 212 -15.50 -10.55 -30.68
N SER A 213 -15.18 -11.84 -30.71
CA SER A 213 -16.17 -12.91 -30.93
C SER A 213 -16.69 -13.54 -29.64
N THR A 214 -16.01 -13.34 -28.52
CA THR A 214 -16.23 -14.12 -27.28
C THR A 214 -16.76 -13.29 -26.11
N CYS A 215 -16.71 -11.97 -26.20
CA CYS A 215 -17.08 -11.06 -25.11
C CYS A 215 -18.40 -10.35 -25.40
N ASP A 216 -19.37 -10.46 -24.50
CA ASP A 216 -20.58 -9.63 -24.54
C ASP A 216 -20.31 -8.32 -23.81
N LEU A 217 -20.01 -7.29 -24.59
CA LEU A 217 -19.76 -5.92 -24.11
C LEU A 217 -21.05 -5.13 -23.89
N ASN A 218 -22.22 -5.76 -23.90
CA ASN A 218 -23.46 -5.06 -23.62
C ASN A 218 -23.65 -4.87 -22.10
N TRP A 219 -23.14 -3.75 -21.57
CA TRP A 219 -23.15 -3.39 -20.15
C TRP A 219 -24.55 -3.09 -19.55
N SER A 220 -25.64 -3.20 -20.32
CA SER A 220 -26.91 -2.53 -19.97
C SER A 220 -27.92 -3.33 -19.15
N SER A 221 -27.75 -4.62 -18.84
CA SER A 221 -28.90 -5.38 -18.26
C SER A 221 -28.64 -6.48 -17.23
N TRP A 222 -27.49 -7.15 -17.19
CA TRP A 222 -27.33 -8.33 -16.32
C TRP A 222 -26.45 -8.09 -15.08
N TRP A 223 -25.31 -7.41 -15.23
CA TRP A 223 -24.34 -7.31 -14.13
C TRP A 223 -24.78 -6.40 -12.98
N LEU A 224 -25.40 -5.24 -13.22
CA LEU A 224 -25.69 -4.27 -12.15
C LEU A 224 -26.78 -4.77 -11.19
N GLY A 225 -27.83 -5.40 -11.74
CA GLY A 225 -28.94 -5.98 -10.96
C GLY A 225 -28.48 -7.16 -10.10
N ASP A 226 -27.75 -8.09 -10.70
CA ASP A 226 -27.19 -9.24 -9.99
C ASP A 226 -26.12 -8.81 -8.98
N PHE A 227 -25.29 -7.81 -9.33
CA PHE A 227 -24.29 -7.25 -8.43
C PHE A 227 -24.94 -6.63 -7.18
N VAL A 228 -25.91 -5.72 -7.37
CA VAL A 228 -26.62 -5.06 -6.28
C VAL A 228 -27.44 -6.05 -5.45
N GLY A 229 -28.06 -7.04 -6.10
CA GLY A 229 -28.83 -8.10 -5.43
C GLY A 229 -27.99 -8.98 -4.50
N THR A 230 -26.67 -8.97 -4.64
CA THR A 230 -25.76 -9.75 -3.79
C THR A 230 -25.14 -8.96 -2.64
N VAL A 231 -25.42 -7.65 -2.53
CA VAL A 231 -24.92 -6.77 -1.47
C VAL A 231 -25.70 -7.06 -0.18
N LYS A 232 -24.98 -7.43 0.88
CA LYS A 232 -25.55 -7.69 2.21
C LYS A 232 -25.48 -6.43 3.08
N GLY A 233 -26.31 -6.37 4.13
CA GLY A 233 -26.24 -5.27 5.11
C GLY A 233 -24.87 -5.14 5.78
N THR A 234 -24.13 -6.24 5.93
CA THR A 234 -22.74 -6.26 6.39
C THR A 234 -21.80 -5.48 5.46
N ASP A 235 -22.06 -5.53 4.16
CA ASP A 235 -21.22 -4.88 3.15
C ASP A 235 -21.37 -3.35 3.25
N ILE A 236 -22.59 -2.88 3.51
CA ILE A 236 -22.88 -1.46 3.76
C ILE A 236 -22.16 -0.98 5.02
N ALA A 237 -22.20 -1.75 6.11
CA ALA A 237 -21.51 -1.41 7.35
C ALA A 237 -19.97 -1.35 7.16
N LEU A 238 -19.41 -2.29 6.40
CA LEU A 238 -17.98 -2.32 6.10
C LEU A 238 -17.56 -1.20 5.15
N LEU A 239 -18.38 -0.85 4.16
CA LEU A 239 -18.18 0.33 3.32
C LEU A 239 -18.20 1.62 4.16
N ALA A 240 -19.15 1.75 5.10
CA ALA A 240 -19.20 2.88 6.02
C ALA A 240 -17.92 2.96 6.88
N LEU A 241 -17.44 1.82 7.39
CA LEU A 241 -16.18 1.75 8.15
C LEU A 241 -14.96 2.14 7.28
N PHE A 242 -14.94 1.71 6.02
CA PHE A 242 -13.90 2.08 5.06
C PHE A 242 -13.88 3.60 4.81
N PHE A 243 -15.03 4.21 4.55
CA PHE A 243 -15.12 5.67 4.35
C PHE A 243 -14.78 6.43 5.63
N PHE A 244 -15.24 5.95 6.79
CA PHE A 244 -14.86 6.49 8.08
C PHE A 244 -13.34 6.52 8.26
N GLY A 245 -12.64 5.41 8.00
CA GLY A 245 -11.18 5.36 8.05
C GLY A 245 -10.51 6.35 7.09
N ASN A 246 -11.01 6.50 5.87
CA ASN A 246 -10.50 7.49 4.91
C ASN A 246 -10.67 8.92 5.42
N VAL A 247 -11.83 9.28 5.99
CA VAL A 247 -12.10 10.61 6.55
C VAL A 247 -11.20 10.88 7.76
N MET A 248 -11.10 9.94 8.69
CA MET A 248 -10.25 10.09 9.89
C MET A 248 -8.77 10.25 9.50
N GLN A 249 -8.32 9.53 8.48
CA GLN A 249 -6.96 9.65 7.96
C GLN A 249 -6.72 11.01 7.28
N TYR A 250 -7.61 11.43 6.37
CA TYR A 250 -7.52 12.72 5.70
C TYR A 250 -7.46 13.87 6.70
N GLN A 251 -8.38 13.87 7.67
CA GLN A 251 -8.48 14.90 8.70
C GLN A 251 -7.21 14.98 9.55
N SER A 252 -6.60 13.82 9.86
CA SER A 252 -5.32 13.76 10.55
C SER A 252 -4.17 14.33 9.71
N HIS A 253 -4.13 14.07 8.41
CA HIS A 253 -3.12 14.66 7.50
C HIS A 253 -3.30 16.17 7.34
N ALA A 254 -4.54 16.65 7.18
CA ALA A 254 -4.85 18.08 7.09
C ALA A 254 -4.41 18.84 8.36
N MET A 255 -4.64 18.27 9.55
CA MET A 255 -4.12 18.81 10.81
C MET A 255 -2.59 18.88 10.82
N LEU A 256 -1.90 17.82 10.43
CA LEU A 256 -0.42 17.81 10.37
C LEU A 256 0.13 18.83 9.36
N ALA A 257 -0.55 19.02 8.23
CA ALA A 257 -0.20 20.02 7.23
C ALA A 257 -0.38 21.45 7.76
N SER A 258 -1.47 21.73 8.48
CA SER A 258 -1.75 23.05 9.07
C SER A 258 -0.68 23.52 10.05
N LEU A 259 0.00 22.58 10.73
CA LEU A 259 1.13 22.88 11.62
C LEU A 259 2.34 23.45 10.89
N ARG A 260 2.47 23.16 9.59
CA ARG A 260 3.55 23.65 8.72
C ARG A 260 3.20 24.95 7.99
N SER A 261 1.92 25.12 7.62
CA SER A 261 1.44 26.27 6.83
C SER A 261 1.49 27.61 7.60
N LYS A 262 1.40 27.60 8.93
CA LYS A 262 1.45 28.82 9.77
C LYS A 262 2.86 29.40 9.99
N GLY A 263 3.88 28.95 9.27
CA GLY A 263 5.21 29.61 9.23
C GLY A 263 5.19 30.68 8.14
N GLY A 264 5.06 31.95 8.54
CA GLY A 264 4.87 33.08 7.63
C GLY A 264 5.96 33.17 6.56
N ARG A 265 5.54 33.66 5.39
CA ARG A 265 6.33 33.93 4.18
C ARG A 265 7.43 35.01 4.35
N GLY A 266 7.86 35.29 5.58
CA GLY A 266 8.79 36.37 5.94
C GLY A 266 9.84 36.01 7.00
N SER A 267 9.95 34.76 7.45
CA SER A 267 11.08 34.33 8.27
C SER A 267 12.17 33.75 7.37
N GLY A 268 13.18 34.56 7.05
CA GLY A 268 14.39 34.11 6.35
C GLY A 268 15.00 32.88 7.00
N GLU A 269 15.51 31.97 6.16
CA GLU A 269 16.44 30.84 6.41
C GLU A 269 16.53 30.24 7.83
N GLY A 270 15.40 30.12 8.53
CA GLY A 270 15.32 29.59 9.89
C GLY A 270 14.60 28.25 9.93
N LYS A 271 15.33 27.19 10.30
CA LYS A 271 14.85 25.81 10.53
C LYS A 271 13.35 25.72 10.90
N ARG A 272 12.55 25.12 10.03
CA ARG A 272 11.13 24.82 10.29
C ARG A 272 11.00 24.04 11.62
N THR A 273 10.48 24.70 12.65
CA THR A 273 10.38 24.10 13.99
C THR A 273 9.19 23.15 14.04
N TYR A 274 9.44 21.90 14.42
CA TYR A 274 8.38 20.90 14.61
C TYR A 274 7.44 21.31 15.75
N LYS A 275 6.13 21.09 15.57
CA LYS A 275 5.09 21.38 16.57
C LYS A 275 4.38 20.08 16.98
N ILE A 276 3.85 20.06 18.21
CA ILE A 276 3.04 18.94 18.73
C ILE A 276 1.61 19.09 18.20
N PRO A 277 1.03 18.09 17.50
CA PRO A 277 -0.38 18.12 17.13
C PRO A 277 -1.27 17.99 18.37
N LYS A 278 -2.35 18.77 18.44
CA LYS A 278 -3.32 18.82 19.55
C LYS A 278 -4.75 18.75 18.98
N GLY A 279 -5.67 18.16 19.76
CA GLY A 279 -7.07 17.99 19.37
C GLY A 279 -7.34 16.70 18.58
N PHE A 280 -8.62 16.40 18.35
CA PHE A 280 -9.07 15.21 17.62
C PHE A 280 -8.45 13.92 18.19
N TRP A 281 -8.19 12.92 17.34
CA TRP A 281 -7.54 11.67 17.73
C TRP A 281 -6.09 11.84 18.20
N PHE A 282 -5.45 12.99 17.93
CA PHE A 282 -4.13 13.27 18.49
C PHE A 282 -4.15 13.44 20.01
N THR A 283 -5.31 13.59 20.64
CA THR A 283 -5.44 13.57 22.10
C THR A 283 -5.09 12.18 22.66
N TYR A 284 -5.41 11.11 21.93
CA TYR A 284 -5.24 9.73 22.38
C TYR A 284 -3.93 9.09 21.91
N CYS A 285 -3.55 9.27 20.64
CA CYS A 285 -2.32 8.70 20.10
C CYS A 285 -1.50 9.67 19.23
N SER A 286 -0.21 9.38 19.06
CA SER A 286 0.70 10.20 18.25
C SER A 286 0.40 10.16 16.77
N ASN A 287 -0.05 9.01 16.25
CA ASN A 287 -0.18 8.74 14.83
C ASN A 287 -1.57 8.20 14.47
N PRO A 288 -2.66 8.98 14.71
CA PRO A 288 -4.02 8.54 14.42
C PRO A 288 -4.27 8.24 12.94
N HIS A 289 -3.55 8.90 12.02
CA HIS A 289 -3.59 8.61 10.58
C HIS A 289 -3.12 7.19 10.23
N TYR A 290 -2.22 6.60 11.03
CA TYR A 290 -1.80 5.21 10.85
C TYR A 290 -2.85 4.24 11.39
N LEU A 291 -3.46 4.55 12.54
CA LEU A 291 -4.58 3.77 13.06
C LEU A 291 -5.75 3.75 12.06
N ALA A 292 -6.09 4.91 11.50
CA ALA A 292 -7.13 5.03 10.49
C ALA A 292 -6.81 4.23 9.20
N GLU A 293 -5.53 4.14 8.83
CA GLU A 293 -5.07 3.29 7.71
C GLU A 293 -5.28 1.81 8.01
N ILE A 294 -4.96 1.36 9.22
CA ILE A 294 -5.19 -0.03 9.63
C ILE A 294 -6.70 -0.35 9.59
N VAL A 295 -7.55 0.54 10.10
CA VAL A 295 -9.00 0.37 10.11
C VAL A 295 -9.58 0.29 8.69
N LEU A 296 -9.14 1.16 7.76
CA LEU A 296 -9.65 1.10 6.39
C LEU A 296 -9.16 -0.15 5.63
N TYR A 297 -7.93 -0.63 5.87
CA TYR A 297 -7.45 -1.90 5.28
C TYR A 297 -8.26 -3.09 5.78
N LEU A 298 -8.50 -3.15 7.10
CA LEU A 298 -9.35 -4.18 7.69
C LEU A 298 -10.77 -4.17 7.09
N ALA A 299 -11.35 -2.98 6.91
CA ALA A 299 -12.69 -2.82 6.37
C ALA A 299 -12.82 -3.35 4.95
N PHE A 300 -11.97 -2.92 4.01
CA PHE A 300 -12.13 -3.35 2.61
C PHE A 300 -11.69 -4.80 2.36
N ILE A 301 -10.71 -5.34 3.13
CA ILE A 301 -10.35 -6.77 3.06
C ILE A 301 -11.52 -7.64 3.53
N THR A 302 -12.20 -7.22 4.60
CA THR A 302 -13.37 -7.93 5.12
C THR A 302 -14.55 -7.78 4.17
N LEU A 303 -14.76 -6.60 3.59
CA LEU A 303 -15.81 -6.33 2.61
C LEU A 303 -15.69 -7.25 1.39
N SER A 304 -14.49 -7.45 0.88
CA SER A 304 -14.26 -8.35 -0.24
C SER A 304 -14.24 -9.82 0.16
N ASN A 305 -14.57 -10.16 1.41
CA ASN A 305 -14.47 -11.52 1.97
C ASN A 305 -13.16 -12.22 1.59
N SER A 306 -12.07 -11.45 1.45
CA SER A 306 -10.84 -11.92 0.83
C SER A 306 -9.82 -12.27 1.89
N TRP A 307 -10.18 -13.04 2.92
CA TRP A 307 -9.24 -13.49 3.96
C TRP A 307 -8.36 -14.65 3.50
N SER A 308 -7.74 -14.50 2.33
CA SER A 308 -6.75 -15.44 1.81
C SER A 308 -5.41 -15.29 2.55
N GLN A 309 -4.52 -16.26 2.39
CA GLN A 309 -3.15 -16.15 2.91
C GLN A 309 -2.46 -14.85 2.45
N SER A 310 -2.71 -14.40 1.22
CA SER A 310 -2.05 -13.20 0.66
C SER A 310 -2.48 -11.92 1.37
N THR A 311 -3.77 -11.77 1.66
CA THR A 311 -4.29 -10.57 2.34
C THR A 311 -3.99 -10.58 3.84
N VAL A 312 -3.90 -11.74 4.48
CA VAL A 312 -3.43 -11.87 5.87
C VAL A 312 -1.97 -11.42 5.98
N ILE A 313 -1.12 -11.85 5.05
CA ILE A 313 0.29 -11.42 4.99
C ILE A 313 0.37 -9.91 4.72
N LEU A 314 -0.42 -9.39 3.78
CA LEU A 314 -0.53 -7.94 3.53
C LEU A 314 -0.93 -7.18 4.79
N MET A 315 -2.00 -7.60 5.47
CA MET A 315 -2.52 -6.93 6.66
C MET A 315 -1.50 -6.94 7.79
N THR A 316 -0.84 -8.07 8.01
CA THR A 316 0.26 -8.20 8.98
C THR A 316 1.40 -7.23 8.65
N MET A 317 1.79 -7.14 7.37
CA MET A 317 2.83 -6.22 6.92
C MET A 317 2.42 -4.74 7.15
N VAL A 318 1.19 -4.36 6.81
CA VAL A 318 0.67 -3.00 7.01
C VAL A 318 0.67 -2.63 8.49
N VAL A 319 0.12 -3.49 9.35
CA VAL A 319 0.09 -3.26 10.81
C VAL A 319 1.51 -3.14 11.36
N MET A 320 2.40 -4.04 10.99
CA MET A 320 3.80 -4.03 11.45
C MET A 320 4.52 -2.74 11.03
N ASN A 321 4.49 -2.38 9.75
CA ASN A 321 5.17 -1.21 9.22
C ASN A 321 4.66 0.10 9.86
N LEU A 322 3.34 0.23 10.00
CA LEU A 322 2.71 1.40 10.59
C LEU A 322 2.95 1.50 12.10
N THR A 323 2.97 0.37 12.81
CA THR A 323 3.29 0.33 14.25
C THR A 323 4.75 0.70 14.48
N LEU A 324 5.69 0.16 13.72
CA LEU A 324 7.11 0.53 13.80
C LEU A 324 7.31 2.03 13.53
N SER A 325 6.69 2.55 12.47
CA SER A 325 6.70 3.99 12.14
C SER A 325 6.12 4.84 13.28
N ALA A 326 5.03 4.37 13.90
CA ALA A 326 4.35 5.07 14.97
C ALA A 326 5.24 5.17 16.21
N THR A 327 5.84 4.06 16.62
CA THR A 327 6.71 3.95 17.80
C THR A 327 7.94 4.83 17.67
N MET A 328 8.59 4.84 16.51
CA MET A 328 9.72 5.75 16.25
C MET A 328 9.32 7.22 16.32
N THR A 329 8.15 7.55 15.76
CA THR A 329 7.63 8.93 15.80
C THR A 329 7.25 9.35 17.22
N HIS A 330 6.67 8.44 17.99
CA HIS A 330 6.28 8.66 19.38
C HIS A 330 7.51 8.89 20.27
N LYS A 331 8.55 8.04 20.13
CA LYS A 331 9.84 8.19 20.82
C LYS A 331 10.48 9.54 20.50
N TYR A 332 10.54 9.92 19.22
CA TYR A 332 11.04 11.22 18.79
C TYR A 332 10.33 12.40 19.48
N TYR A 333 8.98 12.35 19.60
CA TYR A 333 8.23 13.42 20.25
C TYR A 333 8.53 13.50 21.75
N LYS A 334 8.64 12.36 22.44
CA LYS A 334 9.00 12.30 23.87
C LYS A 334 10.40 12.86 24.14
N GLU A 335 11.38 12.53 23.31
CA GLU A 335 12.76 13.02 23.46
C GLU A 335 12.89 14.50 23.12
N LYS A 336 12.18 14.97 22.09
CA LYS A 336 12.30 16.35 21.60
C LYS A 336 11.54 17.36 22.45
N PHE A 337 10.37 17.00 22.98
CA PHE A 337 9.49 17.95 23.66
C PHE A 337 9.25 17.54 25.11
N LYS A 338 9.81 18.32 26.05
CA LYS A 338 9.56 18.14 27.49
C LYS A 338 8.08 18.26 27.86
N THR A 339 7.30 19.02 27.09
CA THR A 339 5.86 19.24 27.30
C THR A 339 4.97 18.23 26.55
N TYR A 340 5.55 17.15 26.01
CA TYR A 340 4.80 16.13 25.29
C TYR A 340 3.84 15.37 26.22
N PRO A 341 2.55 15.19 25.88
CA PRO A 341 1.60 14.52 26.76
C PRO A 341 1.99 13.06 27.06
N THR A 342 2.15 12.75 28.34
CA THR A 342 2.63 11.43 28.83
C THR A 342 1.61 10.31 28.63
N LYS A 343 0.31 10.64 28.66
CA LYS A 343 -0.80 9.67 28.50
C LYS A 343 -1.09 9.28 27.03
N ARG A 344 -0.38 9.86 26.05
CA ARG A 344 -0.58 9.50 24.64
C ARG A 344 0.06 8.15 24.33
N TYR A 345 -0.64 7.36 23.54
CA TYR A 345 -0.12 6.13 22.93
C TYR A 345 0.58 6.43 21.59
N ALA A 346 1.35 5.50 21.05
CA ALA A 346 2.01 5.64 19.75
C ALA A 346 0.99 5.52 18.61
N ILE A 347 0.11 4.51 18.66
CA ILE A 347 -0.90 4.22 17.63
C ILE A 347 -2.20 3.63 18.20
N PHE A 348 -2.14 2.62 19.06
CA PHE A 348 -3.32 1.89 19.56
C PHE A 348 -3.64 2.34 21.00
N PRO A 349 -4.70 3.13 21.22
CA PRO A 349 -5.07 3.58 22.56
C PRO A 349 -5.30 2.39 23.50
N GLY A 350 -4.65 2.41 24.66
CA GLY A 350 -4.72 1.34 25.66
C GLY A 350 -3.70 0.22 25.50
N ILE A 351 -2.94 0.18 24.38
CA ILE A 351 -1.95 -0.89 24.10
C ILE A 351 -0.56 -0.30 23.85
N VAL A 352 -0.37 0.47 22.78
CA VAL A 352 0.96 0.94 22.33
C VAL A 352 0.96 2.34 21.74
#